data_AF-A0A841LY89-F1
#
_entry.id   AF-A0A841LY89-F1
#
_cell.length_a   1.000
_cell.length_b   1.000
_cell.length_c   1.000
_cell.angle_alpha   90.00
_cell.angle_beta   90.00
_cell.angle_gamma   90.00
#
_symmetry.space_group_name_H-M   'P 1'
#
loop_
_entity.id
_entity.type
_entity.pdbx_description
1 polymer ?
#
loop_
_entity_poly.entity_id
_entity_poly.type
_entity_poly.pdbx_seq_one_letter_code
_entity_poly.pdbx_strand_id
1 'polypeptide(L)'
;MSKPKNVAAIPADKAIIEAAISEGKRLIVAGKSKIDTALAIYEKLEGMEQDVIVKAFIEGATLTEKGALTYWYNCRRRLAKERRNGLRG
;
A
#
# COMPACT_ATOMS: atom_id res chain seq x y z
N MET A 1 -0.81 8.73 -19.07
CA MET A 1 -0.06 9.83 -18.44
C MET A 1 0.88 9.27 -17.39
N SER A 2 2.16 9.12 -17.72
CA SER A 2 3.20 8.76 -16.75
C SER A 2 3.65 10.06 -16.08
N LYS A 3 3.38 10.24 -14.79
CA LYS A 3 3.92 11.38 -14.03
C LYS A 3 5.46 11.28 -14.05
N PRO A 4 6.17 12.39 -14.27
CA PRO A 4 7.63 12.37 -14.31
C PRO A 4 8.19 11.96 -12.95
N LYS A 5 8.98 10.88 -12.92
CA LYS A 5 9.76 10.44 -11.75
C LYS A 5 10.88 11.43 -11.53
N ASN A 6 10.71 12.32 -10.55
CA ASN A 6 11.75 13.26 -10.14
C ASN A 6 12.90 12.49 -9.46
N VAL A 7 14.11 12.58 -10.02
CA VAL A 7 15.28 11.77 -9.65
C VAL A 7 15.79 12.09 -8.22
N ALA A 8 15.42 13.24 -7.65
CA ALA A 8 15.71 13.58 -6.26
C ALA A 8 14.83 12.85 -5.21
N ALA A 9 13.74 12.21 -5.63
CA ALA A 9 12.79 11.54 -4.72
C ALA A 9 13.19 10.10 -4.34
N ILE A 10 14.17 9.49 -5.03
CA ILE A 10 14.54 8.07 -4.87
C ILE A 10 14.90 7.70 -3.41
N PRO A 11 15.68 8.51 -2.65
CA PRO A 11 15.99 8.18 -1.25
C PRO A 11 14.76 8.29 -0.33
N ALA A 12 13.90 9.29 -0.56
CA ALA A 12 12.70 9.52 0.22
C ALA A 12 11.66 8.41 -0.03
N ASP A 13 11.49 8.00 -1.28
CA ASP A 13 10.60 6.91 -1.68
C ASP A 13 11.00 5.60 -1.02
N LYS A 14 12.30 5.29 -0.97
CA LYS A 14 12.80 4.08 -0.30
C LYS A 14 12.48 4.06 1.19
N ALA A 15 12.70 5.17 1.89
CA ALA A 15 12.39 5.27 3.32
C ALA A 15 10.89 5.11 3.60
N ILE A 16 10.03 5.68 2.73
CA ILE A 16 8.58 5.55 2.84
C ILE A 16 8.14 4.09 2.61
N ILE A 17 8.70 3.40 1.60
CA ILE A 17 8.44 1.98 1.34
C ILE A 17 8.83 1.12 2.54
N GLU A 18 10.05 1.31 3.07
CA GLU A 18 10.54 0.56 4.23
C GLU A 18 9.68 0.80 5.47
N ALA A 19 9.25 2.05 5.72
CA ALA A 19 8.36 2.38 6.81
C ALA A 19 6.98 1.71 6.66
N ALA A 20 6.44 1.65 5.44
CA ALA A 20 5.18 0.97 5.18
C ALA A 20 5.29 -0.54 5.39
N ILE A 21 6.36 -1.17 4.91
CA ILE A 21 6.63 -2.60 5.12
C ILE A 21 6.79 -2.91 6.61
N SER A 22 7.54 -2.08 7.34
CA SER A 22 7.76 -2.22 8.78
C SER A 22 6.45 -2.13 9.56
N GLU A 23 5.59 -1.15 9.23
CA GLU A 23 4.26 -1.05 9.81
C GLU A 23 3.41 -2.27 9.51
N GLY A 24 3.43 -2.76 8.26
CA GLY A 24 2.72 -3.96 7.87
C GLY A 24 3.10 -5.17 8.73
N LYS A 25 4.42 -5.40 8.90
CA LYS A 25 4.94 -6.48 9.75
C LYS A 25 4.49 -6.34 11.20
N ARG A 26 4.51 -5.11 11.75
CA ARG A 26 4.00 -4.84 13.11
C ARG A 26 2.53 -5.23 13.26
N LEU A 27 1.69 -4.88 12.29
CA LEU A 27 0.26 -5.17 12.33
C LEU A 27 -0.01 -6.69 12.27
N ILE A 28 0.73 -7.43 11.44
CA ILE A 28 0.64 -8.90 11.42
C ILE A 28 1.03 -9.50 12.77
N VAL A 29 2.14 -9.06 13.37
CA VAL A 29 2.59 -9.52 14.70
C VAL A 29 1.56 -9.18 15.78
N ALA A 30 0.89 -8.03 15.67
CA ALA A 30 -0.20 -7.61 16.55
C ALA A 30 -1.53 -8.36 16.30
N GLY A 31 -1.55 -9.36 15.42
CA GLY A 31 -2.73 -10.19 15.13
C GLY A 31 -3.79 -9.51 14.26
N LYS A 32 -3.46 -8.41 13.58
CA LYS A 32 -4.39 -7.77 12.63
C LYS A 32 -4.56 -8.62 11.37
N SER A 33 -5.70 -8.43 10.70
CA SER A 33 -5.98 -9.17 9.46
C SER A 33 -5.05 -8.74 8.33
N LYS A 34 -4.87 -9.63 7.34
CA LYS A 34 -4.14 -9.32 6.11
C LYS A 34 -4.77 -8.15 5.34
N ILE A 35 -6.09 -7.97 5.46
CA ILE A 35 -6.83 -6.86 4.83
C ILE A 35 -6.46 -5.54 5.49
N ASP A 36 -6.52 -5.47 6.83
CA ASP A 36 -6.18 -4.24 7.56
C ASP A 36 -4.72 -3.86 7.35
N THR A 37 -3.84 -4.87 7.34
CA THR A 37 -2.41 -4.69 7.08
C THR A 37 -2.15 -4.16 5.67
N ALA A 38 -2.74 -4.79 4.65
CA ALA A 38 -2.58 -4.34 3.27
C ALA A 38 -3.15 -2.93 3.05
N LEU A 39 -4.26 -2.58 3.72
CA LEU A 39 -4.83 -1.23 3.64
C LEU A 39 -3.88 -0.19 4.24
N ALA A 40 -3.31 -0.45 5.43
CA ALA A 40 -2.35 0.45 6.07
C ALA A 40 -1.08 0.67 5.22
N ILE A 41 -0.58 -0.38 4.56
CA ILE A 41 0.52 -0.26 3.59
C ILE A 41 0.07 0.57 2.37
N TYR A 42 -1.12 0.29 1.83
CA TYR A 42 -1.64 0.97 0.64
C TYR A 42 -1.80 2.47 0.84
N GLU A 43 -2.35 2.88 1.98
CA GLU A 43 -2.57 4.28 2.33
C GLU A 43 -1.25 5.06 2.37
N LYS A 44 -0.18 4.46 2.90
CA LYS A 44 1.16 5.08 2.96
C LYS A 44 1.84 5.18 1.59
N LEU A 45 1.57 4.23 0.71
CA LEU A 45 2.20 4.14 -0.62
C LEU A 45 1.26 4.60 -1.74
N GLU A 46 0.16 5.26 -1.41
CA GLU A 46 -0.82 5.67 -2.39
C GLU A 46 -0.18 6.61 -3.42
N GLY A 47 -0.38 6.30 -4.70
CA GLY A 47 0.19 7.08 -5.81
C GLY A 47 1.54 6.60 -6.30
N MET A 48 2.17 5.63 -5.61
CA MET A 48 3.32 4.90 -6.12
C MET A 48 2.90 3.87 -7.20
N GLU A 49 3.88 3.36 -7.93
CA GLU A 49 3.68 2.33 -8.94
C GLU A 49 3.10 1.04 -8.33
N GLN A 50 2.24 0.36 -9.09
CA GLN A 50 1.60 -0.88 -8.65
C GLN A 50 2.62 -1.92 -8.16
N ASP A 51 3.70 -2.13 -8.90
CA ASP A 51 4.72 -3.15 -8.57
C ASP A 51 5.43 -2.85 -7.25
N VAL A 52 5.61 -1.58 -6.90
CA VAL A 52 6.20 -1.16 -5.62
C VAL A 52 5.26 -1.55 -4.48
N ILE A 53 3.97 -1.23 -4.62
CA ILE A 53 2.96 -1.53 -3.60
C ILE A 53 2.75 -3.04 -3.45
N VAL A 54 2.73 -3.77 -4.57
CA VAL A 54 2.59 -5.24 -4.58
C VAL A 54 3.77 -5.90 -3.86
N LYS A 55 5.02 -5.47 -4.12
CA LYS A 55 6.19 -5.96 -3.37
C LYS A 55 6.09 -5.65 -1.88
N ALA A 56 5.69 -4.43 -1.53
CA ALA A 56 5.49 -4.05 -0.13
C ALA A 56 4.43 -4.90 0.57
N PHE A 57 3.36 -5.31 -0.12
CA PHE A 57 2.37 -6.23 0.43
C PHE A 57 2.89 -7.65 0.65
N ILE A 58 3.71 -8.16 -0.28
CA ILE A 58 4.32 -9.49 -0.14
C ILE A 58 5.18 -9.50 1.12
N GLU A 59 6.04 -8.50 1.28
CA GLU A 59 6.98 -8.41 2.40
C GLU A 59 6.33 -8.00 3.74
N GLY A 60 5.39 -7.06 3.69
CA GLY A 60 4.78 -6.44 4.87
C GLY A 60 3.51 -7.12 5.35
N ALA A 61 2.70 -7.66 4.45
CA ALA A 61 1.42 -8.30 4.76
C ALA A 61 1.41 -9.82 4.55
N THR A 62 2.57 -10.43 4.24
CA THR A 62 2.72 -11.88 4.02
C THR A 62 1.76 -12.43 2.95
N LEU A 63 1.55 -11.63 1.90
CA LEU A 63 0.73 -12.03 0.75
C LEU A 63 1.58 -12.80 -0.26
N THR A 64 0.95 -13.76 -0.94
CA THR A 64 1.52 -14.32 -2.17
C THR A 64 1.46 -13.27 -3.29
N GLU A 65 2.23 -13.42 -4.34
CA GLU A 65 2.22 -12.49 -5.47
C GLU A 65 0.82 -12.31 -6.09
N LYS A 66 0.12 -13.42 -6.36
CA LYS A 66 -1.28 -13.41 -6.83
C LYS A 66 -2.23 -12.75 -5.82
N GLY A 67 -2.01 -13.02 -4.52
CA GLY A 67 -2.76 -12.40 -3.44
C GLY A 67 -2.55 -10.88 -3.40
N ALA A 68 -1.30 -10.42 -3.48
CA ALA A 68 -0.92 -9.03 -3.42
C ALA A 68 -1.55 -8.20 -4.54
N LEU A 69 -1.57 -8.72 -5.77
CA LEU A 69 -2.29 -8.07 -6.88
C LEU A 69 -3.78 -7.90 -6.59
N THR A 70 -4.44 -8.95 -6.09
CA THR A 70 -5.87 -8.91 -5.75
C THR A 70 -6.15 -7.87 -4.65
N TYR A 71 -5.30 -7.82 -3.63
CA TYR A 71 -5.41 -6.86 -2.54
C TYR A 71 -5.16 -5.42 -2.99
N TRP A 72 -4.24 -5.20 -3.93
CA TRP A 72 -4.01 -3.87 -4.50
C TRP A 72 -5.27 -3.31 -5.17
N TYR A 73 -5.94 -4.10 -6.00
CA TYR A 73 -7.22 -3.71 -6.61
C TYR A 73 -8.30 -3.42 -5.57
N ASN A 74 -8.38 -4.22 -4.51
CA ASN A 74 -9.37 -4.06 -3.46
C ASN A 74 -9.12 -2.81 -2.60
N CYS A 75 -7.88 -2.56 -2.19
CA CYS A 75 -7.50 -1.38 -1.42
C CYS A 75 -7.78 -0.10 -2.23
N ARG A 76 -7.37 -0.06 -3.50
CA ARG A 76 -7.65 1.07 -4.40
C ARG A 76 -9.14 1.37 -4.54
N ARG A 77 -9.96 0.33 -4.76
CA ARG A 77 -11.42 0.50 -4.87
C ARG A 77 -12.05 0.95 -3.55
N ARG A 78 -11.58 0.41 -2.42
CA ARG A 78 -12.04 0.78 -1.08
C ARG A 78 -11.75 2.25 -0.78
N LEU A 79 -10.50 2.70 -0.92
CA LEU A 79 -10.09 4.08 -0.68
C LEU A 79 -10.82 5.08 -1.58
N ALA A 80 -11.02 4.74 -2.85
CA ALA A 80 -11.80 5.56 -3.78
C ALA A 80 -13.28 5.66 -3.37
N LYS A 81 -13.87 4.56 -2.88
CA LYS A 81 -15.25 4.55 -2.36
C LYS A 81 -15.35 5.36 -1.06
N GLU A 82 -14.42 5.21 -0.14
CA GLU A 82 -14.39 5.94 1.13
C GLU A 82 -14.24 7.45 0.90
N ARG A 83 -13.34 7.89 0.01
CA ARG A 83 -13.26 9.30 -0.40
C ARG A 83 -14.56 9.83 -0.97
N ARG A 84 -15.18 9.09 -1.89
CA ARG A 84 -16.46 9.48 -2.48
C ARG A 84 -17.58 9.56 -1.44
N ASN A 85 -17.58 8.68 -0.44
CA ASN A 85 -18.57 8.70 0.62
C ASN A 85 -18.31 9.85 1.62
N GLY A 86 -17.05 10.16 1.93
CA GLY A 86 -16.68 11.30 2.77
C GLY A 86 -16.95 12.66 2.13
N LEU A 87 -16.95 12.74 0.79
CA LEU A 87 -17.37 13.94 0.04
C LEU A 87 -18.89 14.17 0.01
N ARG A 88 -19.68 13.20 0.50
CA ARG A 88 -21.16 13.25 0.50
C ARG A 88 -21.76 13.46 1.89
N GLY A 89 -20.94 13.56 2.94
CA GLY A 89 -21.34 13.91 4.30
C GLY A 89 -20.99 15.35 4.59
#